data_AF-A0A8J2F8P5-F1
#
_entry.id   AF-A0A8J2F8P5-F1
#
_cell.length_a   1.000
_cell.length_b   1.000
_cell.length_c   1.000
_cell.angle_alpha   90.00
_cell.angle_beta   90.00
_cell.angle_gamma   90.00
#
_symmetry.space_group_name_H-M   'P 1'
#
loop_
_entity.id
_entity.type
_entity.pdbx_description
1 polymer ?
#
loop_
_entity_poly.entity_id
_entity_poly.type
_entity_poly.pdbx_seq_one_letter_code
_entity_poly.pdbx_strand_id
1 'polypeptide(L)'
;MGEAQGFMAPGLVTGTMVFLVLGIIATTISQFVAKETANCTKSEARFIGGSVVAMSTVCMWMFWAFTYMHQMVPLIYPVHTPPTTG
;
A
#
# COMPACT_ATOMS: atom_id res chain seq x y z
N MET A 1 -23.15 -7.17 17.05
CA MET A 1 -23.16 -7.06 15.57
C MET A 1 -22.35 -5.83 15.24
N GLY A 2 -21.13 -6.00 14.69
CA GLY A 2 -20.23 -4.89 14.43
C GLY A 2 -20.83 -3.98 13.35
N GLU A 3 -20.91 -2.69 13.65
CA GLU A 3 -21.39 -1.69 12.69
C GLU A 3 -20.46 -1.69 11.46
N ALA A 4 -21.03 -1.51 10.27
CA ALA A 4 -20.25 -1.38 9.04
C ALA A 4 -19.47 -0.05 9.08
N GLN A 5 -18.27 -0.07 9.67
CA GLN A 5 -17.44 1.13 9.81
C GLN A 5 -16.90 1.67 8.47
N GLY A 6 -17.11 0.95 7.36
CA GLY A 6 -16.82 1.41 6.00
C GLY A 6 -15.42 2.02 5.87
N PHE A 7 -15.35 3.23 5.30
CA PHE A 7 -14.10 3.97 5.12
C PHE A 7 -13.50 4.52 6.43
N MET A 8 -14.30 4.64 7.50
CA MET A 8 -13.88 5.12 8.82
C MET A 8 -13.37 3.99 9.72
N ALA A 9 -13.16 2.79 9.18
CA ALA A 9 -12.59 1.69 9.92
C ALA A 9 -11.21 2.06 10.47
N PRO A 10 -10.95 1.95 11.78
CA PRO A 10 -9.72 2.42 12.41
C PRO A 10 -8.48 1.74 11.80
N GLY A 11 -8.59 0.48 11.37
CA GLY A 11 -7.51 -0.22 10.67
C GLY A 11 -7.26 0.33 9.26
N LEU A 12 -8.30 0.71 8.51
CA LEU A 12 -8.15 1.32 7.19
C LEU A 12 -7.52 2.72 7.29
N VAL A 13 -7.95 3.53 8.26
CA VAL A 13 -7.38 4.87 8.50
C VAL A 13 -5.91 4.76 8.92
N THR A 14 -5.61 3.87 9.88
CA THR A 14 -4.23 3.67 10.35
C THR A 14 -3.32 3.20 9.22
N GLY A 15 -3.75 2.21 8.43
CA GLY A 15 -2.95 1.73 7.30
C GLY A 15 -2.77 2.79 6.22
N THR A 16 -3.79 3.59 5.92
CA THR A 16 -3.68 4.71 4.97
C THR A 16 -2.67 5.76 5.44
N MET A 17 -2.68 6.09 6.73
CA MET A 17 -1.68 7.01 7.31
C MET A 17 -0.26 6.43 7.22
N VAL A 18 -0.08 5.13 7.47
CA VAL A 18 1.22 4.46 7.33
C VAL A 18 1.72 4.51 5.89
N PHE A 19 0.87 4.16 4.91
CA PHE A 19 1.24 4.22 3.49
C PHE A 19 1.54 5.65 3.03
N LEU A 20 0.82 6.65 3.55
CA LEU A 20 1.09 8.05 3.25
C LEU A 20 2.47 8.48 3.77
N VAL A 21 2.80 8.15 5.04
CA VAL A 21 4.11 8.48 5.62
C VAL A 21 5.24 7.77 4.86
N LEU A 22 5.08 6.48 4.57
CA LEU A 22 6.04 5.72 3.78
C LEU A 22 6.21 6.28 2.37
N GLY A 23 5.13 6.71 1.72
CA GLY A 23 5.15 7.35 0.41
C GLY A 23 5.97 8.63 0.42
N ILE A 24 5.75 9.52 1.39
CA ILE A 24 6.50 10.77 1.54
C ILE A 24 7.99 10.49 1.75
N ILE A 25 8.33 9.55 2.62
CA ILE A 25 9.72 9.16 2.89
C ILE A 25 10.36 8.60 1.61
N ALA A 26 9.68 7.67 0.93
CA ALA A 26 10.18 7.04 -0.29
C ALA A 26 10.39 8.07 -1.42
N THR A 27 9.47 9.01 -1.61
CA THR A 27 9.61 10.09 -2.59
C THR A 27 10.77 11.02 -2.23
N THR A 28 10.98 11.30 -0.94
CA THR A 28 12.10 12.12 -0.48
C THR A 28 13.43 11.43 -0.76
N ILE A 29 13.54 10.13 -0.47
CA ILE A 29 14.74 9.32 -0.76
C ILE A 29 15.01 9.27 -2.28
N SER A 30 13.98 9.15 -3.12
CA SER A 30 14.17 9.06 -4.57
C SER A 30 14.82 10.32 -5.18
N GLN A 31 14.60 11.49 -4.57
CA GLN A 31 15.26 12.75 -4.98
C GLN A 31 16.78 12.76 -4.71
N PHE A 32 17.23 12.04 -3.69
CA PHE A 32 18.64 11.92 -3.32
C PHE A 32 19.38 10.83 -4.10
N VAL A 33 18.67 9.80 -4.55
CA VAL A 33 19.24 8.69 -5.32
C VAL A 33 19.48 9.05 -6.80
N ALA A 34 18.81 10.09 -7.30
CA ALA A 34 18.99 10.57 -8.67
C ALA A 34 20.43 11.04 -8.94
N LYS A 35 21.16 10.22 -9.71
CA LYS A 35 22.49 10.50 -10.23
C LYS A 35 22.41 10.98 -11.67
N GLU A 36 23.32 11.88 -12.02
CA GLU A 36 23.46 12.39 -13.38
C GLU A 36 24.10 11.28 -14.24
N THR A 37 23.46 10.95 -15.36
CA THR A 37 23.97 9.95 -16.32
C THR A 37 24.13 10.62 -17.67
N ALA A 38 25.03 10.12 -18.53
CA ALA A 38 25.40 10.78 -19.79
C ALA A 38 24.22 11.05 -20.75
N ASN A 39 23.08 10.36 -20.58
CA ASN A 39 21.88 10.50 -21.40
C ASN A 39 20.69 11.18 -20.70
N CYS A 40 20.77 11.55 -19.41
CA CYS A 40 19.62 12.10 -18.68
C CYS A 40 20.04 13.14 -17.64
N THR A 41 19.46 14.33 -17.75
CA THR A 41 19.68 15.44 -16.80
C THR A 41 19.17 15.06 -15.42
N LYS A 42 19.87 15.49 -14.36
CA LYS A 42 19.51 15.20 -12.97
C LYS A 42 18.06 15.59 -12.61
N SER A 43 17.51 16.64 -13.23
CA SER A 43 16.13 17.09 -13.04
C SER A 43 15.11 16.10 -13.59
N GLU A 44 15.37 15.53 -14.77
CA GLU A 44 14.49 14.58 -15.44
C GLU A 44 14.48 13.23 -14.71
N ALA A 45 15.66 12.74 -14.31
CA ALA A 45 15.79 11.53 -13.50
C ALA A 45 15.05 11.65 -12.15
N ARG A 46 15.06 12.83 -11.53
CA ARG A 46 14.31 13.11 -10.29
C ARG A 46 12.80 13.10 -10.49
N PHE A 47 12.32 13.67 -11.60
CA PHE A 47 10.90 13.70 -11.90
C PHE A 47 10.36 12.29 -12.18
N ILE A 48 11.07 11.52 -13.02
CA ILE A 48 10.71 10.15 -13.35
C ILE A 48 10.81 9.25 -12.12
N GLY A 49 11.89 9.34 -11.34
CA GLY A 49 12.05 8.56 -10.12
C GLY A 49 10.98 8.90 -9.07
N GLY A 50 10.64 10.19 -8.92
CA GLY A 50 9.57 10.65 -8.04
C GLY A 50 8.20 10.13 -8.45
N SER A 51 7.85 10.22 -9.74
CA SER A 51 6.53 9.80 -10.25
C SER A 51 6.34 8.29 -10.18
N VAL A 52 7.38 7.49 -10.50
CA VAL A 52 7.34 6.03 -10.37
C VAL A 52 7.14 5.62 -8.91
N VAL A 53 7.90 6.20 -7.98
CA VAL A 53 7.77 5.88 -6.54
C VAL A 53 6.38 6.26 -6.01
N ALA A 54 5.84 7.42 -6.42
CA ALA A 54 4.50 7.83 -6.05
C ALA A 54 3.43 6.85 -6.59
N MET A 55 3.50 6.52 -7.88
CA MET A 55 2.56 5.57 -8.52
C MET A 55 2.64 4.17 -7.88
N SER A 56 3.85 3.65 -7.65
CA SER A 56 4.02 2.35 -6.99
C SER A 56 3.45 2.33 -5.58
N THR A 57 3.64 3.41 -4.82
CA THR A 57 3.09 3.53 -3.46
C THR A 57 1.56 3.52 -3.48
N VAL A 58 0.94 4.28 -4.39
CA VAL A 58 -0.53 4.32 -4.55
C VAL A 58 -1.07 2.95 -4.95
N CYS A 59 -0.45 2.29 -5.93
CA CYS A 59 -0.86 0.95 -6.35
C CYS A 59 -0.76 -0.08 -5.22
N MET A 60 0.34 -0.06 -4.46
CA MET A 60 0.53 -0.96 -3.32
C MET A 60 -0.50 -0.70 -2.21
N TRP A 61 -0.78 0.58 -1.93
CA TRP A 61 -1.80 0.97 -0.96
C TRP A 61 -3.19 0.51 -1.39
N MET A 62 -3.57 0.70 -2.67
CA MET A 62 -4.86 0.25 -3.19
C MET A 62 -5.03 -1.27 -3.08
N PHE A 63 -3.99 -2.03 -3.44
CA PHE A 63 -4.02 -3.49 -3.33
C PHE A 63 -4.22 -3.95 -1.88
N TRP A 64 -3.48 -3.35 -0.95
CA TRP A 64 -3.66 -3.59 0.49
C TRP A 64 -5.07 -3.20 0.97
N ALA A 65 -5.57 -2.02 0.59
CA ALA A 65 -6.88 -1.54 1.02
C ALA A 65 -8.01 -2.48 0.54
N PHE A 66 -7.94 -2.98 -0.70
CA PHE A 66 -8.93 -3.92 -1.23
C PHE A 66 -8.91 -5.26 -0.50
N THR A 67 -7.72 -5.83 -0.27
CA THR A 67 -7.59 -7.10 0.46
C THR A 67 -8.04 -6.97 1.92
N TYR A 68 -7.78 -5.83 2.56
CA TYR A 68 -8.26 -5.53 3.91
C TYR A 68 -9.79 -5.42 3.95
N MET A 69 -10.39 -4.64 3.04
CA MET A 69 -11.85 -4.47 2.99
C MET A 69 -12.58 -5.78 2.70
N HIS A 70 -12.01 -6.66 1.86
CA HIS A 70 -12.58 -7.99 1.59
C HIS A 70 -12.69 -8.86 2.85
N GLN A 71 -11.85 -8.63 3.86
CA GLN A 71 -11.85 -9.39 5.11
C GLN A 71 -12.73 -8.79 6.21
N MET A 72 -13.25 -7.56 6.06
CA MET A 72 -13.98 -6.88 7.13
C MET A 72 -15.38 -7.43 7.38
N VAL A 73 -16.04 -7.98 6.35
CA VAL A 73 -17.35 -8.65 6.47
C VAL A 73 -17.30 -9.96 5.68
N PRO A 74 -16.67 -11.01 6.24
CA PRO A 74 -16.56 -12.28 5.55
C PRO A 74 -17.92 -12.97 5.47
N LEU A 75 -18.34 -13.33 4.26
CA LEU A 75 -19.52 -14.16 4.03
C LEU A 75 -19.21 -15.66 4.20
N ILE A 76 -17.93 -16.03 4.12
CA ILE A 76 -17.45 -17.40 4.19
C ILE A 76 -16.40 -17.47 5.30
N TYR A 77 -16.61 -18.38 6.24
CA TYR A 77 -15.65 -18.68 7.31
C TYR A 77 -14.87 -19.96 6.98
N PRO A 78 -13.58 -20.02 7.33
CA PRO A 78 -12.80 -21.24 7.11
C PRO A 78 -13.32 -22.37 8.00
N VAL A 79 -13.59 -23.54 7.40
CA VAL A 79 -13.90 -24.78 8.14
C VAL A 79 -12.60 -25.54 8.34
N HIS A 80 -12.19 -25.72 9.59
CA HIS A 80 -11.07 -26.61 9.92
C HIS A 80 -11.62 -28.02 10.05
N THR A 81 -11.40 -28.86 9.04
CA THR A 81 -11.59 -30.30 9.22
C THR A 81 -10.44 -30.80 10.11
N PRO A 82 -10.70 -31.28 11.33
CA PRO A 82 -9.67 -31.99 12.09
C PRO A 82 -9.18 -33.19 11.26
N PRO A 83 -7.89 -33.58 11.35
CA PRO A 83 -7.43 -34.79 10.69
C PRO A 83 -8.28 -35.96 11.16
N THR A 84 -8.92 -36.64 10.21
CA THR A 84 -9.71 -37.85 10.46
C THR A 84 -8.80 -38.93 11.04
N THR A 85 -8.78 -39.08 12.37
CA THR A 85 -8.34 -40.31 13.02
C THR A 85 -9.52 -41.28 13.03
N GLY A 86 -9.48 -42.28 12.13
CA GLY A 86 -10.47 -43.36 12.04
C GLY A 86 -10.51 -43.98 10.67
#